data_AF-A0A8H4KDZ9-F1
#
_entry.id   AF-A0A8H4KDZ9-F1
#
_cell.length_a   1.000
_cell.length_b   1.000
_cell.length_c   1.000
_cell.angle_alpha   90.00
_cell.angle_beta   90.00
_cell.angle_gamma   90.00
#
_symmetry.space_group_name_H-M   'P 1'
#
loop_
_entity.id
_entity.type
_entity.pdbx_description
1 polymer ?
#
loop_
_entity_poly.entity_id
_entity_poly.type
_entity_poly.pdbx_seq_one_letter_code
_entity_poly.pdbx_strand_id
1 'polypeptide(L)'
;MANQKNRQGDASPSTDLPKDLIEYHRLYSKADDIPAVSSFALDPTCYEDNQDRLRDLFRKFDFYPIPGKIVIWMASMRHSRFTDGVESCIKKQLEVLQDTLPGRITSNRDGVVKLKDKSKLNPDAPFQYSGDEGHGKRLSLVIEVANAQSYESLMRKTRHYFAKARGHVKTIVCFDIQYDNKPSQASTVMEPTAFQSKNGQPVNMEKTLRLPLRDMAPKNMDTSSWPDSSISAPLYQLSEILADAIKSEREQNEPLSSDSEDDEENSGGDEDGESSEEDDSNGDDEYEDE
;
A
#
# COMPACT_ATOMS: atom_id res chain seq x y z
N MET A 1 -31.38 44.59 -28.20
CA MET A 1 -31.30 43.46 -29.14
C MET A 1 -29.95 43.52 -29.84
N ALA A 2 -28.99 42.71 -29.42
CA ALA A 2 -27.71 42.54 -30.11
C ALA A 2 -27.29 41.08 -30.00
N ASN A 3 -27.00 40.50 -31.16
CA ASN A 3 -26.83 39.08 -31.45
C ASN A 3 -25.69 38.40 -30.69
N GLN A 4 -26.01 37.27 -30.06
CA GLN A 4 -25.07 36.27 -29.57
C GLN A 4 -24.74 35.33 -30.73
N LYS A 5 -23.58 35.54 -31.39
CA LYS A 5 -23.06 34.61 -32.39
C LYS A 5 -22.25 33.53 -31.68
N ASN A 6 -22.82 32.34 -31.58
CA ASN A 6 -22.13 31.09 -31.31
C ASN A 6 -20.95 30.94 -32.29
N ARG A 7 -19.74 30.87 -31.75
CA ARG A 7 -18.58 30.26 -32.40
C ARG A 7 -18.22 29.02 -31.59
N GLN A 8 -18.83 27.89 -31.96
CA GLN A 8 -18.18 26.59 -31.81
C GLN A 8 -16.97 26.64 -32.75
N GLY A 9 -15.81 26.93 -32.16
CA GLY A 9 -14.54 26.57 -32.78
C GLY A 9 -14.24 25.15 -32.35
N ASP A 10 -14.10 24.25 -33.32
CA ASP A 10 -13.43 22.96 -33.13
C ASP A 10 -12.02 23.23 -32.62
N ALA A 11 -11.86 23.16 -31.29
CA ALA A 11 -10.56 23.12 -30.68
C ALA A 11 -9.97 21.75 -31.00
N SER A 12 -8.95 21.73 -31.87
CA SER A 12 -8.11 20.54 -32.02
C SER A 12 -7.73 20.05 -30.62
N PRO A 13 -7.87 18.74 -30.33
CA PRO A 13 -7.57 18.22 -29.01
C PRO A 13 -6.13 18.59 -28.66
N SER A 14 -6.00 19.44 -27.64
CA SER A 14 -4.72 19.81 -27.07
C SER A 14 -4.08 18.54 -26.54
N THR A 15 -3.00 18.09 -27.18
CA THR A 15 -2.15 17.00 -26.68
C THR A 15 -1.43 17.39 -25.39
N ASP A 16 -1.50 18.65 -24.97
CA ASP A 16 -0.90 19.09 -23.72
C ASP A 16 -1.79 18.79 -22.50
N LEU A 17 -1.14 18.30 -21.44
CA LEU A 17 -1.78 18.07 -20.16
C LEU A 17 -2.34 19.36 -19.56
N PRO A 18 -3.47 19.27 -18.81
CA PRO A 18 -4.07 20.40 -18.13
C PRO A 18 -3.07 21.16 -17.26
N LYS A 19 -3.11 22.49 -17.31
CA LYS A 19 -2.15 23.36 -16.60
C LYS A 19 -2.24 23.20 -15.09
N ASP A 20 -3.44 23.04 -14.57
CA ASP A 20 -3.74 22.74 -13.16
C ASP A 20 -3.13 21.41 -12.73
N LEU A 21 -3.14 20.38 -13.58
CA LEU A 21 -2.50 19.09 -13.33
C LEU A 21 -0.96 19.21 -13.29
N ILE A 22 -0.36 19.99 -14.20
CA ILE A 22 1.09 20.27 -14.19
C ILE A 22 1.47 21.11 -12.98
N GLU A 23 0.68 22.13 -12.66
CA GLU A 23 0.90 23.00 -11.51
C GLU A 23 0.75 22.22 -10.20
N TYR A 24 -0.24 21.33 -10.11
CA TYR A 24 -0.40 20.35 -9.06
C TYR A 24 0.94 19.61 -8.88
N HIS A 25 1.39 18.85 -9.88
CA HIS A 25 2.67 18.13 -9.82
C HIS A 25 3.86 19.02 -9.36
N ARG A 26 3.96 20.26 -9.87
CA ARG A 26 5.03 21.20 -9.52
C ARG A 26 5.00 21.62 -8.05
N LEU A 27 3.81 21.88 -7.51
CA LEU A 27 3.60 22.24 -6.11
C LEU A 27 3.93 21.05 -5.20
N TYR A 28 3.47 19.84 -5.55
CA TYR A 28 3.70 18.64 -4.73
C TYR A 28 5.11 18.09 -4.77
N SER A 29 5.87 18.39 -5.82
CA SER A 29 7.31 18.14 -5.82
C SER A 29 8.05 18.89 -4.71
N LYS A 30 7.40 19.85 -4.02
CA LYS A 30 8.02 20.79 -3.07
C LYS A 30 7.27 20.97 -1.74
N ALA A 31 6.07 20.40 -1.57
CA ALA A 31 5.20 20.65 -0.42
C ALA A 31 5.18 19.49 0.59
N ASP A 32 5.03 19.82 1.88
CA ASP A 32 4.92 18.85 2.99
C ASP A 32 3.46 18.50 3.37
N ASP A 33 2.47 19.25 2.86
CA ASP A 33 1.06 19.10 3.19
C ASP A 33 0.25 18.95 1.89
N ILE A 34 -0.27 17.75 1.64
CA ILE A 34 -0.83 17.34 0.36
C ILE A 34 -2.17 16.66 0.61
N PRO A 35 -3.25 17.07 -0.09
CA PRO A 35 -4.50 16.36 0.00
C PRO A 35 -4.31 14.88 -0.37
N ALA A 36 -4.82 13.98 0.48
CA ALA A 36 -4.73 12.54 0.27
C ALA A 36 -5.35 12.09 -1.07
N VAL A 37 -6.32 12.87 -1.57
CA VAL A 37 -6.97 12.66 -2.87
C VAL A 37 -7.12 14.02 -3.56
N SER A 38 -6.87 14.07 -4.87
CA SER A 38 -7.10 15.25 -5.70
C SER A 38 -7.61 14.85 -7.08
N SER A 39 -8.52 15.61 -7.67
CA SER A 39 -9.11 15.31 -8.97
C SER A 39 -8.98 16.48 -9.94
N PHE A 40 -8.63 16.19 -11.20
CA PHE A 40 -8.44 17.18 -12.27
C PHE A 40 -9.29 16.80 -13.46
N ALA A 41 -9.89 17.79 -14.11
CA ALA A 41 -10.58 17.53 -15.38
C ALA A 41 -9.53 17.05 -16.41
N LEU A 42 -9.81 15.92 -17.05
CA LEU A 42 -8.93 15.35 -18.06
C LEU A 42 -9.80 14.63 -19.08
N ASP A 43 -9.77 15.12 -20.31
CA ASP A 43 -10.46 14.48 -21.43
C ASP A 43 -9.92 13.06 -21.66
N PRO A 44 -10.77 12.05 -21.95
CA PRO A 44 -10.33 10.69 -22.19
C PRO A 44 -9.27 10.57 -23.29
N THR A 45 -9.40 11.31 -24.39
CA THR A 45 -8.42 11.33 -25.50
C THR A 45 -7.10 11.92 -25.01
N CYS A 46 -7.17 13.01 -24.23
CA CYS A 46 -5.98 13.62 -23.64
C CYS A 46 -5.26 12.66 -22.67
N TYR A 47 -6.00 11.85 -21.90
CA TYR A 47 -5.42 10.80 -21.06
C TYR A 47 -4.70 9.73 -21.89
N GLU A 48 -5.35 9.19 -22.92
CA GLU A 48 -4.79 8.18 -23.81
C GLU A 48 -3.50 8.68 -24.48
N ASP A 49 -3.53 9.90 -25.02
CA ASP A 49 -2.39 10.54 -25.70
C ASP A 49 -1.21 10.86 -24.75
N ASN A 50 -1.46 10.95 -23.44
CA ASN A 50 -0.46 11.37 -22.46
C ASN A 50 -0.15 10.32 -21.38
N GLN A 51 -0.55 9.05 -21.54
CA GLN A 51 -0.36 8.04 -20.48
C GLN A 51 1.07 7.97 -19.96
N ASP A 52 2.07 7.91 -20.85
CA ASP A 52 3.47 7.81 -20.44
C ASP A 52 3.95 9.07 -19.74
N ARG A 53 3.54 10.26 -20.23
CA ARG A 53 3.85 11.54 -19.59
C ARG A 53 3.20 11.67 -18.20
N LEU A 54 1.96 11.19 -18.04
CA LEU A 54 1.26 11.13 -16.76
C LEU A 54 1.95 10.17 -15.80
N ARG A 55 2.37 9.00 -16.27
CA ARG A 55 3.17 8.05 -15.47
C ARG A 55 4.47 8.69 -15.02
N ASP A 56 5.17 9.40 -15.90
CA ASP A 56 6.44 10.06 -15.56
C ASP A 56 6.27 11.21 -14.57
N LEU A 57 5.25 12.05 -14.76
CA LEU A 57 4.90 13.15 -13.87
C LEU A 57 4.45 12.61 -12.51
N PHE A 58 3.51 11.68 -12.51
CA PHE A 58 2.88 11.16 -11.30
C PHE A 58 3.50 9.85 -10.83
N ARG A 59 4.76 9.56 -11.16
CA ARG A 59 5.47 8.33 -10.75
C ARG A 59 5.58 8.11 -9.23
N LYS A 60 5.07 9.00 -8.39
CA LYS A 60 5.05 8.85 -6.94
C LYS A 60 3.63 8.74 -6.38
N PHE A 61 2.65 8.82 -7.25
CA PHE A 61 1.25 8.91 -6.93
C PHE A 61 0.54 7.77 -7.66
N ASP A 62 -0.53 7.30 -7.07
CA ASP A 62 -1.46 6.48 -7.83
C ASP A 62 -2.43 7.41 -8.50
N PHE A 63 -2.69 7.15 -9.78
CA PHE A 63 -3.70 7.89 -10.50
C PHE A 63 -4.50 6.94 -11.37
N TYR A 64 -5.80 7.19 -11.46
CA TYR A 64 -6.67 6.45 -12.35
C TYR A 64 -7.56 7.42 -13.12
N PRO A 65 -7.82 7.11 -14.40
CA PRO A 65 -8.78 7.83 -15.19
C PRO A 65 -10.20 7.47 -14.73
N ILE A 66 -11.06 8.47 -14.66
CA ILE A 66 -12.51 8.36 -14.62
C ILE A 66 -13.01 9.15 -15.85
N PRO A 67 -14.15 8.82 -16.47
CA PRO A 67 -14.67 9.62 -17.57
C PRO A 67 -14.66 11.14 -17.27
N GLY A 68 -13.87 11.89 -18.05
CA GLY A 68 -13.71 13.34 -17.93
C GLY A 68 -12.79 13.85 -16.81
N LYS A 69 -12.15 12.98 -16.01
CA LYS A 69 -11.22 13.40 -14.95
C LYS A 69 -10.13 12.38 -14.63
N ILE A 70 -9.02 12.85 -14.06
CA ILE A 70 -7.99 12.02 -13.44
C ILE A 70 -8.01 12.25 -11.93
N VAL A 71 -7.97 11.17 -11.16
CA VAL A 71 -7.88 11.25 -9.69
C VAL A 71 -6.49 10.79 -9.28
N ILE A 72 -5.82 11.58 -8.44
CA ILE A 72 -4.48 11.35 -7.89
C ILE A 72 -4.63 11.04 -6.40
N TRP A 73 -4.05 9.93 -5.94
CA TRP A 73 -4.09 9.41 -4.56
C TRP A 73 -2.70 9.40 -3.92
N MET A 74 -2.68 9.71 -2.62
CA MET A 74 -1.50 9.94 -1.80
C MET A 74 -1.65 9.31 -0.40
N ALA A 75 -1.12 8.12 -0.11
CA ALA A 75 -0.62 7.08 -1.03
C ALA A 75 -1.78 6.26 -1.64
N SER A 76 -1.54 5.32 -2.58
CA SER A 76 -2.63 4.41 -3.03
C SER A 76 -3.28 3.69 -1.85
N MET A 77 -4.53 3.29 -2.09
CA MET A 77 -5.17 2.26 -1.30
C MET A 77 -4.30 1.00 -1.23
N ARG A 78 -3.78 0.50 -2.36
CA ARG A 78 -2.85 -0.64 -2.38
C ARG A 78 -1.62 -0.43 -1.50
N HIS A 79 -0.89 0.68 -1.65
CA HIS A 79 0.27 1.01 -0.81
C HIS A 79 -0.10 1.05 0.68
N SER A 80 -1.17 1.74 1.02
CA SER A 80 -1.63 1.91 2.40
C SER A 80 -2.02 0.57 3.02
N ARG A 81 -2.83 -0.24 2.31
CA ARG A 81 -3.29 -1.56 2.76
C ARG A 81 -2.14 -2.55 2.90
N PHE A 82 -1.19 -2.54 1.95
CA PHE A 82 0.00 -3.37 2.05
C PHE A 82 0.85 -2.97 3.27
N THR A 83 1.08 -1.67 3.46
CA THR A 83 1.80 -1.13 4.62
C THR A 83 1.13 -1.55 5.93
N ASP A 84 -0.20 -1.40 6.03
CA ASP A 84 -0.99 -1.81 7.18
C ASP A 84 -0.85 -3.31 7.48
N GLY A 85 -0.90 -4.15 6.45
CA GLY A 85 -0.77 -5.60 6.58
C GLY A 85 0.63 -6.01 7.06
N VAL A 86 1.69 -5.43 6.50
CA VAL A 86 3.06 -5.66 6.95
C VAL A 86 3.27 -5.18 8.39
N GLU A 87 2.79 -3.99 8.72
CA GLU A 87 2.86 -3.44 10.08
C GLU A 87 2.15 -4.35 11.09
N SER A 88 0.96 -4.84 10.74
CA SER A 88 0.18 -5.79 11.55
C SER A 88 0.94 -7.10 11.78
N CYS A 89 1.56 -7.65 10.74
CA CYS A 89 2.38 -8.86 10.85
C CYS A 89 3.56 -8.67 11.82
N ILE A 90 4.27 -7.54 11.73
CA ILE A 90 5.38 -7.22 12.63
C ILE A 90 4.89 -7.03 14.06
N LYS A 91 3.77 -6.32 14.28
CA LYS A 91 3.18 -6.11 15.62
C LYS A 91 2.87 -7.44 16.32
N LYS A 92 2.19 -8.36 15.63
CA LYS A 92 1.83 -9.68 16.20
C LYS A 92 3.06 -10.46 16.66
N GLN A 93 4.16 -10.39 15.90
CA GLN A 93 5.40 -11.06 16.29
C GLN A 93 6.10 -10.35 17.45
N LEU A 94 6.09 -9.01 17.45
CA LEU A 94 6.61 -8.23 18.57
C LEU A 94 5.85 -8.51 19.87
N GLU A 95 4.52 -8.69 19.82
CA GLU A 95 3.71 -9.04 20.99
C GLU A 95 4.18 -10.34 21.66
N VAL A 96 4.52 -11.37 20.86
CA VAL A 96 5.05 -12.64 21.36
C VAL A 96 6.47 -12.49 21.90
N LEU A 97 7.28 -11.63 21.28
CA LEU A 97 8.69 -11.45 21.63
C LEU A 97 8.91 -10.38 22.71
N GLN A 98 7.87 -9.64 23.10
CA GLN A 98 7.99 -8.41 23.87
C GLN A 98 8.65 -8.64 25.24
N ASP A 99 8.32 -9.74 25.91
CA ASP A 99 8.85 -10.07 27.24
C ASP A 99 10.33 -10.49 27.21
N THR A 100 10.87 -10.75 26.02
CA THR A 100 12.29 -11.10 25.83
C THR A 100 13.16 -9.88 25.56
N LEU A 101 12.57 -8.72 25.31
CA LEU A 101 13.28 -7.50 24.97
C LEU A 101 13.63 -6.70 26.23
N PRO A 102 14.79 -6.00 26.26
CA PRO A 102 15.17 -5.11 27.36
C PRO A 102 14.36 -3.79 27.38
N GLY A 103 13.18 -3.77 26.78
CA GLY A 103 12.31 -2.61 26.63
C GLY A 103 11.23 -2.87 25.58
N ARG A 104 10.39 -1.87 25.34
CA ARG A 104 9.22 -2.01 24.47
C ARG A 104 9.46 -1.54 23.05
N ILE A 105 9.02 -2.29 22.04
CA ILE A 105 8.96 -1.81 20.66
C ILE A 105 7.48 -1.71 20.25
N THR A 106 7.05 -0.52 19.87
CA THR A 106 5.67 -0.27 19.42
C THR A 106 5.68 0.45 18.09
N SER A 107 4.68 0.18 17.25
CA SER A 107 4.44 1.06 16.10
C SER A 107 4.11 2.48 16.56
N ASN A 108 4.53 3.46 15.77
CA ASN A 108 4.26 4.87 16.00
C ASN A 108 3.95 5.55 14.66
N ARG A 109 2.80 5.26 14.03
CA ARG A 109 2.45 5.72 12.66
C ARG A 109 2.78 7.20 12.36
N ASP A 110 2.59 8.09 13.34
CA ASP A 110 2.90 9.52 13.21
C ASP A 110 4.39 9.86 13.48
N GLY A 111 5.25 8.85 13.49
CA GLY A 111 6.62 8.89 13.91
C GLY A 111 7.52 9.53 12.87
N VAL A 112 7.87 10.79 13.08
CA VAL A 112 8.77 11.53 12.20
C VAL A 112 10.23 11.29 12.55
N VAL A 113 11.07 11.08 11.54
CA VAL A 113 12.53 10.99 11.71
C VAL A 113 13.15 12.36 11.48
N LYS A 114 13.73 12.94 12.54
CA LYS A 114 14.45 14.22 12.45
C LYS A 114 15.90 13.99 12.02
N LEU A 115 16.33 14.68 10.98
CA LEU A 115 17.65 14.54 10.39
C LEU A 115 18.64 15.61 10.90
N LYS A 116 19.94 15.38 10.66
CA LYS A 116 21.04 16.29 11.06
C LYS A 116 20.87 17.72 10.55
N ASP A 117 20.33 17.88 9.36
CA ASP A 117 20.09 19.16 8.69
C ASP A 117 18.74 19.80 9.08
N LYS A 118 18.07 19.26 10.11
CA LYS A 118 16.74 19.68 10.60
C LYS A 118 15.59 19.36 9.65
N SER A 119 15.85 18.70 8.51
CA SER A 119 14.78 18.12 7.71
C SER A 119 14.11 16.95 8.44
N LYS A 120 12.93 16.59 7.96
CA LYS A 120 12.09 15.54 8.52
C LYS A 120 11.85 14.49 7.44
N LEU A 121 11.85 13.22 7.81
CA LEU A 121 11.35 12.14 6.97
C LEU A 121 10.13 11.51 7.62
N ASN A 122 9.14 11.20 6.79
CA ASN A 122 7.93 10.49 7.15
C ASN A 122 8.06 9.06 6.60
N PRO A 123 8.38 8.08 7.45
CA PRO A 123 8.36 6.67 7.09
C PRO A 123 6.92 6.15 6.99
N ASP A 124 6.71 5.12 6.16
CA ASP A 124 5.37 4.55 5.94
C ASP A 124 4.86 3.77 7.17
N ALA A 125 5.74 2.99 7.82
CA ALA A 125 5.46 2.41 9.13
C ALA A 125 6.70 2.40 10.04
N PRO A 126 6.87 3.41 10.90
CA PRO A 126 7.92 3.44 11.90
C PRO A 126 7.57 2.65 13.17
N PHE A 127 8.57 1.98 13.71
CA PHE A 127 8.54 1.32 15.01
C PHE A 127 9.52 2.02 15.95
N GLN A 128 9.06 2.24 17.17
CA GLN A 128 9.75 2.98 18.20
C GLN A 128 10.08 2.05 19.37
N TYR A 129 11.35 2.03 19.74
CA TYR A 129 11.83 1.47 20.99
C TYR A 129 11.68 2.48 22.14
N SER A 130 11.21 2.00 23.28
CA SER A 130 11.17 2.69 24.57
C SER A 130 11.68 1.75 25.66
N GLY A 131 12.89 2.02 26.18
CA GLY A 131 13.48 1.29 27.29
C GLY A 131 13.17 1.92 28.65
N ASP A 132 13.42 1.16 29.71
CA ASP A 132 12.93 1.48 31.06
C ASP A 132 13.72 2.58 31.77
N GLU A 133 14.95 2.90 31.36
CA GLU A 133 15.74 3.97 32.01
C GLU A 133 16.60 4.76 31.02
N GLY A 134 16.46 6.10 31.00
CA GLY A 134 17.41 7.06 30.40
C GLY A 134 17.61 7.04 28.87
N HIS A 135 17.16 6.01 28.15
CA HIS A 135 17.45 5.84 26.73
C HIS A 135 16.51 6.62 25.80
N GLY A 136 15.37 7.08 26.33
CA GLY A 136 14.35 7.85 25.61
C GLY A 136 13.70 7.06 24.48
N LYS A 137 12.65 7.64 23.91
CA LYS A 137 11.97 7.06 22.74
C LYS A 137 12.84 7.20 21.49
N ARG A 138 13.11 6.11 20.78
CA ARG A 138 13.95 6.09 19.57
C ARG A 138 13.34 5.21 18.50
N LEU A 139 13.43 5.60 17.24
CA LEU A 139 13.03 4.72 16.16
C LEU A 139 14.04 3.56 16.06
N SER A 140 13.52 2.35 15.86
CA SER A 140 14.31 1.13 15.85
C SER A 140 14.24 0.46 14.49
N LEU A 141 13.04 0.41 13.94
CA LEU A 141 12.71 -0.15 12.64
C LEU A 141 11.86 0.85 11.84
N VAL A 142 12.13 0.98 10.56
CA VAL A 142 11.34 1.77 9.62
C VAL A 142 10.94 0.89 8.45
N ILE A 143 9.67 0.90 8.08
CA ILE A 143 9.17 0.32 6.84
C ILE A 143 8.96 1.43 5.82
N GLU A 144 9.41 1.17 4.59
CA GLU A 144 9.22 2.02 3.43
C GLU A 144 8.69 1.16 2.28
N VAL A 145 7.62 1.60 1.63
CA VAL A 145 6.95 0.90 0.54
C VAL A 145 6.93 1.81 -0.67
N ALA A 146 7.48 1.32 -1.77
CA ALA A 146 7.37 1.90 -3.09
C ALA A 146 6.30 1.15 -3.88
N ASN A 147 5.36 1.86 -4.49
CA ASN A 147 4.45 1.32 -5.50
C ASN A 147 4.79 1.94 -6.85
N ALA A 148 4.30 3.15 -7.14
CA ALA A 148 4.70 3.89 -8.33
C ALA A 148 6.18 4.34 -8.31
N GLN A 149 6.75 4.50 -7.11
CA GLN A 149 8.12 4.99 -6.93
C GLN A 149 9.14 3.96 -7.41
N SER A 150 10.25 4.41 -8.02
CA SER A 150 11.33 3.48 -8.38
C SER A 150 12.08 2.97 -7.15
N TYR A 151 12.49 1.70 -7.17
CA TYR A 151 13.41 1.13 -6.17
C TYR A 151 14.66 1.99 -5.94
N GLU A 152 15.20 2.61 -6.98
CA GLU A 152 16.35 3.51 -6.85
C GLU A 152 16.03 4.74 -5.98
N SER A 153 14.82 5.29 -6.12
CA SER A 153 14.34 6.40 -5.29
C SER A 153 14.18 5.97 -3.84
N LEU A 154 13.64 4.78 -3.62
CA LEU A 154 13.52 4.15 -2.30
C LEU A 154 14.89 3.97 -1.65
N MET A 155 15.86 3.40 -2.38
CA MET A 155 17.24 3.23 -1.91
C MET A 155 17.94 4.56 -1.61
N ARG A 156 17.66 5.61 -2.38
CA ARG A 156 18.16 6.96 -2.10
C ARG A 156 17.60 7.48 -0.77
N LYS A 157 16.31 7.27 -0.49
CA LYS A 157 15.68 7.60 0.81
C LYS A 157 16.34 6.81 1.96
N THR A 158 16.54 5.50 1.78
CA THR A 158 17.22 4.61 2.74
C THR A 158 18.65 5.05 3.06
N ARG A 159 19.45 5.37 2.04
CA ARG A 159 20.80 5.93 2.24
C ARG A 159 20.76 7.26 2.98
N HIS A 160 19.74 8.09 2.73
CA HIS A 160 19.56 9.36 3.41
C HIS A 160 19.28 9.17 4.90
N TYR A 161 18.42 8.22 5.27
CA TYR A 161 18.23 7.82 6.68
C TYR A 161 19.56 7.46 7.34
N PHE A 162 20.33 6.54 6.77
CA PHE A 162 21.60 6.10 7.37
C PHE A 162 22.61 7.25 7.52
N ALA A 163 22.72 8.11 6.50
CA ALA A 163 23.65 9.23 6.53
C ALA A 163 23.25 10.33 7.53
N LYS A 164 21.95 10.60 7.68
CA LYS A 164 21.45 11.83 8.32
C LYS A 164 20.64 11.63 9.59
N ALA A 165 20.09 10.44 9.86
CA ALA A 165 19.24 10.18 11.03
C ALA A 165 20.01 10.00 12.35
N ARG A 166 21.30 10.37 12.43
CA ARG A 166 22.17 10.28 13.65
C ARG A 166 22.19 8.90 14.32
N GLY A 167 21.89 7.82 13.59
CA GLY A 167 21.78 6.47 14.16
C GLY A 167 20.50 6.24 14.98
N HIS A 168 19.49 7.11 14.82
CA HIS A 168 18.12 6.93 15.31
C HIS A 168 17.29 6.00 14.43
N VAL A 169 17.81 5.54 13.29
CA VAL A 169 17.19 4.48 12.49
C VAL A 169 18.29 3.46 12.26
N LYS A 170 17.99 2.20 12.57
CA LYS A 170 18.97 1.10 12.54
C LYS A 170 18.60 0.06 11.51
N THR A 171 17.35 -0.34 11.51
CA THR A 171 16.81 -1.26 10.51
C THR A 171 15.82 -0.51 9.62
N ILE A 172 15.95 -0.68 8.31
CA ILE A 172 15.01 -0.16 7.32
C ILE A 172 14.62 -1.32 6.41
N VAL A 173 13.33 -1.60 6.30
CA VAL A 173 12.82 -2.58 5.35
C VAL A 173 12.14 -1.84 4.22
N CYS A 174 12.58 -2.14 3.01
CA CYS A 174 12.12 -1.54 1.78
C CYS A 174 11.31 -2.59 1.02
N PHE A 175 10.08 -2.26 0.67
CA PHE A 175 9.26 -3.05 -0.23
C PHE A 175 9.07 -2.28 -1.53
N ASP A 176 9.35 -2.91 -2.65
CA ASP A 176 8.98 -2.44 -3.99
C ASP A 176 7.83 -3.31 -4.44
N ILE A 177 6.60 -2.82 -4.34
CA ILE A 177 5.39 -3.57 -4.68
C ILE A 177 5.01 -3.33 -6.13
N GLN A 178 4.44 -4.35 -6.77
CA GLN A 178 4.23 -4.37 -8.21
C GLN A 178 3.53 -3.13 -8.76
N TYR A 179 4.28 -2.41 -9.57
CA TYR A 179 3.85 -1.38 -10.50
C TYR A 179 4.52 -1.64 -11.86
N ASP A 180 3.82 -1.39 -12.98
CA ASP A 180 4.40 -1.48 -14.33
C ASP A 180 4.99 -2.88 -14.68
N ASN A 181 4.24 -3.95 -14.39
CA ASN A 181 4.62 -5.34 -14.73
C ASN A 181 6.01 -5.80 -14.22
N LYS A 182 6.46 -5.24 -13.09
CA LYS A 182 7.70 -5.67 -12.42
C LYS A 182 7.38 -6.63 -11.26
N PRO A 183 8.30 -7.55 -10.92
CA PRO A 183 8.17 -8.37 -9.72
C PRO A 183 8.18 -7.51 -8.45
N SER A 184 7.39 -7.88 -7.45
CA SER A 184 7.45 -7.26 -6.12
C SER A 184 8.64 -7.80 -5.33
N GLN A 185 9.36 -6.92 -4.63
CA GLN A 185 10.61 -7.22 -3.94
C GLN A 185 10.64 -6.65 -2.52
N ALA A 186 11.33 -7.34 -1.62
CA ALA A 186 11.61 -6.89 -0.26
C ALA A 186 13.12 -6.82 -0.03
N SER A 187 13.61 -5.85 0.73
CA SER A 187 15.03 -5.72 1.07
C SER A 187 15.23 -5.08 2.43
N THR A 188 16.22 -5.56 3.19
CA THR A 188 16.59 -4.98 4.49
C THR A 188 17.75 -4.02 4.45
N VAL A 189 18.58 -3.95 3.38
CA VAL A 189 19.52 -2.84 3.04
C VAL A 189 20.28 -3.09 1.72
N MET A 190 20.59 -4.33 1.27
CA MET A 190 21.51 -4.51 0.10
C MET A 190 21.12 -5.50 -0.99
N GLU A 191 20.27 -6.49 -0.70
CA GLU A 191 19.83 -7.44 -1.74
C GLU A 191 18.32 -7.52 -1.76
N PRO A 192 17.66 -7.06 -2.85
CA PRO A 192 16.24 -7.25 -3.00
C PRO A 192 15.96 -8.73 -3.29
N THR A 193 15.00 -9.29 -2.55
CA THR A 193 14.47 -10.62 -2.82
C THR A 193 13.05 -10.49 -3.31
N ALA A 194 12.77 -11.03 -4.49
CA ALA A 194 11.41 -11.06 -5.02
C ALA A 194 10.51 -11.94 -4.15
N PHE A 195 9.30 -11.47 -3.83
CA PHE A 195 8.28 -12.26 -3.15
C PHE A 195 7.04 -12.48 -4.02
N GLN A 196 6.90 -11.71 -5.10
CA GLN A 196 5.86 -11.89 -6.10
C GLN A 196 6.42 -11.67 -7.51
N SER A 197 6.02 -12.49 -8.48
CA SER A 197 6.35 -12.30 -9.90
C SER A 197 5.56 -11.15 -10.52
N LYS A 198 5.93 -10.75 -11.73
CA LYS A 198 5.17 -9.78 -12.53
C LYS A 198 3.73 -10.19 -12.87
N ASN A 199 3.37 -11.46 -12.67
CA ASN A 199 2.01 -11.96 -12.93
C ASN A 199 1.21 -12.11 -11.62
N GLY A 200 1.68 -11.52 -10.51
CA GLY A 200 1.02 -11.64 -9.20
C GLY A 200 1.23 -12.98 -8.49
N GLN A 201 1.95 -13.93 -9.09
CA GLN A 201 2.20 -15.24 -8.47
C GLN A 201 3.29 -15.14 -7.39
N PRO A 202 3.12 -15.75 -6.20
CA PRO A 202 4.18 -15.82 -5.18
C PRO A 202 5.45 -16.48 -5.73
N VAL A 203 6.62 -15.99 -5.30
CA VAL A 203 7.92 -16.58 -5.63
C VAL A 203 8.81 -16.65 -4.39
N ASN A 204 9.81 -17.52 -4.39
CA ASN A 204 10.70 -17.75 -3.23
C ASN A 204 9.90 -18.06 -1.95
N MET A 205 8.87 -18.92 -2.06
CA MET A 205 7.92 -19.21 -0.98
C MET A 205 8.59 -19.82 0.26
N GLU A 206 9.71 -20.49 0.06
CA GLU A 206 10.56 -21.08 1.10
C GLU A 206 11.40 -20.04 1.86
N LYS A 207 11.56 -18.84 1.30
CA LYS A 207 12.37 -17.78 1.91
C LYS A 207 11.56 -17.00 2.93
N THR A 208 12.31 -16.39 3.84
CA THR A 208 11.76 -15.59 4.93
C THR A 208 12.56 -14.31 5.05
N LEU A 209 11.87 -13.18 5.08
CA LEU A 209 12.44 -11.91 5.50
C LEU A 209 12.70 -11.99 7.01
N ARG A 210 13.96 -11.96 7.41
CA ARG A 210 14.36 -12.00 8.82
C ARG A 210 14.88 -10.64 9.26
N LEU A 211 14.33 -10.14 10.37
CA LEU A 211 14.74 -8.91 11.03
C LEU A 211 15.25 -9.29 12.44
N PRO A 212 16.57 -9.46 12.60
CA PRO A 212 17.15 -9.75 13.91
C PRO A 212 16.79 -8.65 14.91
N LEU A 213 16.30 -9.03 16.09
CA LEU A 213 15.92 -8.05 17.11
C LEU A 213 17.13 -7.21 17.54
N ARG A 214 18.33 -7.81 17.59
CA ARG A 214 19.59 -7.08 17.86
C ARG A 214 19.85 -5.90 16.92
N ASP A 215 19.37 -5.97 15.67
CA ASP A 215 19.55 -4.90 14.69
C ASP A 215 18.60 -3.71 14.94
N MET A 216 17.62 -3.90 15.82
CA MET A 216 16.70 -2.86 16.30
C MET A 216 17.22 -2.15 17.55
N ALA A 217 18.35 -2.61 18.12
CA ALA A 217 18.92 -2.06 19.33
C ALA A 217 19.36 -0.59 19.14
N PRO A 218 19.02 0.31 20.09
CA PRO A 218 19.55 1.67 20.09
C PRO A 218 21.08 1.68 20.03
N LYS A 219 21.66 2.64 19.29
CA LYS A 219 23.12 2.74 19.08
C LYS A 219 23.98 2.68 20.35
N ASN A 220 23.43 3.11 21.49
CA ASN A 220 24.16 3.23 22.75
C ASN A 220 23.78 2.13 23.76
N MET A 221 23.05 1.11 23.33
CA MET A 221 22.74 -0.06 24.16
C MET A 221 23.73 -1.18 23.86
N ASP A 222 24.02 -1.95 24.90
CA ASP A 222 24.70 -3.23 24.74
C ASP A 222 23.77 -4.20 24.00
N THR A 223 24.22 -4.73 22.87
CA THR A 223 23.46 -5.71 22.09
C THR A 223 23.49 -7.09 22.72
N SER A 224 24.33 -7.33 23.73
CA SER A 224 24.42 -8.62 24.43
C SER A 224 23.16 -8.94 25.24
N SER A 225 22.40 -7.92 25.66
CA SER A 225 21.13 -8.07 26.38
C SER A 225 19.92 -8.24 25.44
N TRP A 226 20.14 -8.14 24.12
CA TRP A 226 19.09 -8.35 23.14
C TRP A 226 19.01 -9.83 22.75
N PRO A 227 17.79 -10.38 22.61
CA PRO A 227 17.62 -11.78 22.25
C PRO A 227 18.17 -12.06 20.83
N ASP A 228 18.67 -13.27 20.62
CA ASP A 228 19.09 -13.76 19.31
C ASP A 228 17.90 -14.02 18.35
N SER A 229 16.67 -13.90 18.85
CA SER A 229 15.42 -14.03 18.10
C SER A 229 15.29 -12.98 16.98
N SER A 230 14.45 -13.29 15.99
CA SER A 230 14.18 -12.43 14.84
C SER A 230 12.69 -12.37 14.55
N ILE A 231 12.21 -11.21 14.13
CA ILE A 231 10.92 -11.13 13.42
C ILE A 231 11.13 -11.79 12.05
N SER A 232 10.19 -12.65 11.68
CA SER A 232 10.26 -13.49 10.49
C SER A 232 8.98 -13.32 9.70
N ALA A 233 9.06 -12.75 8.49
CA ALA A 233 7.94 -12.67 7.56
C ALA A 233 8.21 -13.58 6.36
N PRO A 234 7.57 -14.76 6.29
CA PRO A 234 7.65 -15.61 5.11
C PRO A 234 7.26 -14.83 3.85
N LEU A 235 7.98 -15.03 2.74
CA LEU A 235 7.73 -14.23 1.53
C LEU A 235 6.36 -14.54 0.90
N TYR A 236 5.83 -15.76 1.06
CA TYR A 236 4.48 -16.08 0.62
C TYR A 236 3.43 -15.22 1.35
N GLN A 237 3.60 -14.99 2.66
CA GLN A 237 2.68 -14.17 3.45
C GLN A 237 2.69 -12.70 2.99
N LEU A 238 3.86 -12.18 2.59
CA LEU A 238 3.94 -10.84 1.98
C LEU A 238 3.20 -10.79 0.64
N SER A 239 3.26 -11.87 -0.15
CA SER A 239 2.49 -11.97 -1.39
C SER A 239 0.99 -12.01 -1.14
N GLU A 240 0.52 -12.68 -0.09
CA GLU A 240 -0.89 -12.70 0.33
C GLU A 240 -1.36 -11.31 0.75
N ILE A 241 -0.60 -10.62 1.60
CA ILE A 241 -0.91 -9.24 2.02
C ILE A 241 -1.04 -8.31 0.80
N LEU A 242 -0.18 -8.46 -0.21
CA LEU A 242 -0.26 -7.67 -1.43
C LEU A 242 -1.46 -8.06 -2.31
N ALA A 243 -1.78 -9.35 -2.40
CA ALA A 243 -2.96 -9.81 -3.13
C ALA A 243 -4.25 -9.24 -2.51
N ASP A 244 -4.36 -9.25 -1.18
CA ASP A 244 -5.48 -8.65 -0.46
C ASP A 244 -5.57 -7.13 -0.69
N ALA A 245 -4.43 -6.43 -0.64
CA ALA A 245 -4.37 -5.00 -0.91
C ALA A 245 -4.84 -4.65 -2.35
N ILE A 246 -4.45 -5.45 -3.35
CA ILE A 246 -4.90 -5.31 -4.74
C ILE A 246 -6.39 -5.60 -4.86
N LYS A 247 -6.89 -6.64 -4.20
CA LYS A 247 -8.32 -7.00 -4.21
C LYS A 247 -9.17 -5.87 -3.63
N SER A 248 -8.81 -5.34 -2.46
CA SER A 248 -9.52 -4.22 -1.83
C SER A 248 -9.52 -2.95 -2.69
N GLU A 249 -8.43 -2.69 -3.42
CA GLU A 249 -8.37 -1.58 -4.37
C GLU A 249 -9.33 -1.77 -5.55
N ARG A 250 -9.49 -2.99 -6.07
CA ARG A 250 -10.44 -3.28 -7.15
C ARG A 250 -11.89 -3.10 -6.69
N GLU A 251 -12.24 -3.66 -5.54
CA GLU A 251 -13.60 -3.59 -4.97
C GLU A 251 -14.07 -2.15 -4.74
N GLN A 252 -13.16 -1.22 -4.42
CA GLN A 252 -13.50 0.20 -4.24
C GLN A 252 -13.59 0.99 -5.55
N ASN A 253 -12.94 0.51 -6.61
CA ASN A 253 -12.93 1.17 -7.92
C ASN A 253 -13.97 0.61 -8.88
N GLU A 254 -14.60 -0.52 -8.56
CA GLU A 254 -15.77 -1.01 -9.27
C GLU A 254 -16.88 0.06 -9.16
N PRO A 255 -17.43 0.55 -10.29
CA PRO A 255 -18.57 1.45 -10.23
C PRO A 255 -19.69 0.70 -9.51
N LEU A 256 -20.25 1.31 -8.46
CA LEU A 256 -21.52 0.86 -7.88
C LEU A 256 -22.46 0.67 -9.06
N SER A 257 -22.77 -0.59 -9.42
CA SER A 257 -23.80 -0.83 -10.42
C SER A 257 -25.05 -0.20 -9.83
N SER A 258 -25.51 0.87 -10.49
CA SER A 258 -26.80 1.47 -10.21
C SER A 258 -27.85 0.50 -10.76
N ASP A 259 -27.99 -0.65 -10.11
CA ASP A 259 -29.16 -1.50 -10.25
C ASP A 259 -30.19 -0.98 -9.23
N SER A 260 -30.68 0.21 -9.54
CA SER A 260 -32.00 0.67 -9.15
C SER A 260 -32.78 0.82 -10.44
N GLU A 261 -34.02 0.30 -10.46
CA GLU A 261 -35.00 0.30 -11.56
C GLU A 261 -34.89 -1.00 -12.41
N ASP A 262 -35.82 -1.94 -12.46
CA ASP A 262 -37.24 -1.96 -12.15
C ASP A 262 -37.70 -3.42 -11.90
N ASP A 263 -38.33 -3.71 -10.75
CA ASP A 263 -39.35 -4.77 -10.69
C ASP A 263 -40.68 -4.07 -10.44
N GLU A 264 -41.20 -3.52 -11.54
CA GLU A 264 -42.60 -3.18 -11.67
C GLU A 264 -43.46 -4.41 -11.40
N GLU A 265 -44.50 -4.15 -10.64
CA GLU A 265 -45.70 -4.95 -10.40
C GLU A 265 -46.08 -5.84 -11.59
N ASN A 266 -46.09 -7.16 -11.40
CA ASN A 266 -47.05 -8.01 -12.10
C ASN A 266 -47.95 -8.72 -11.10
N SER A 267 -49.15 -8.18 -11.01
CA SER A 267 -50.29 -8.71 -10.31
C SER A 267 -50.96 -9.80 -11.17
N GLY A 268 -51.46 -10.84 -10.52
CA GLY A 268 -52.56 -11.65 -11.05
C GLY A 268 -52.19 -13.08 -11.45
N GLY A 269 -52.69 -14.05 -10.69
CA GLY A 269 -52.73 -15.44 -11.10
C GLY A 269 -52.96 -16.37 -9.92
N ASP A 270 -54.17 -16.35 -9.36
CA ASP A 270 -54.72 -17.49 -8.62
C ASP A 270 -54.63 -18.76 -9.49
N GLU A 271 -54.22 -19.89 -8.93
CA GLU A 271 -54.89 -21.17 -9.15
C GLU A 271 -54.36 -22.25 -8.18
N ASP A 272 -55.34 -22.92 -7.59
CA ASP A 272 -55.27 -24.02 -6.64
C ASP A 272 -54.52 -25.25 -7.19
N GLY A 273 -53.90 -26.05 -6.31
CA GLY A 273 -53.35 -27.34 -6.70
C GLY A 273 -52.84 -28.16 -5.53
N GLU A 274 -53.65 -29.15 -5.14
CA GLU A 274 -53.50 -30.06 -4.02
C GLU A 274 -52.30 -31.03 -4.09
N SER A 275 -51.90 -31.49 -2.89
CA SER A 275 -51.51 -32.86 -2.49
C SER A 275 -50.58 -33.72 -3.36
N SER A 276 -49.49 -34.20 -2.77
CA SER A 276 -49.21 -35.63 -2.45
C SER A 276 -47.77 -35.74 -1.92
N GLU A 277 -47.59 -36.25 -0.71
CA GLU A 277 -47.11 -37.62 -0.38
C GLU A 277 -45.62 -37.82 -0.74
N GLU A 278 -44.77 -37.90 0.29
CA GLU A 278 -44.06 -39.11 0.71
C GLU A 278 -42.91 -39.47 -0.24
N ASP A 279 -41.67 -39.43 0.26
CA ASP A 279 -40.90 -40.67 0.31
C ASP A 279 -39.66 -40.56 1.22
N ASP A 280 -39.59 -41.53 2.12
CA ASP A 280 -38.44 -41.92 2.90
C ASP A 280 -37.29 -42.36 2.00
N SER A 281 -36.05 -42.03 2.35
CA SER A 281 -34.97 -43.03 2.23
C SER A 281 -33.76 -42.67 3.07
N ASN A 282 -33.48 -43.61 3.98
CA ASN A 282 -32.27 -43.78 4.75
C ASN A 282 -31.02 -43.83 3.86
N GLY A 283 -29.91 -43.36 4.43
CA GLY A 283 -28.56 -43.57 3.92
C GLY A 283 -27.55 -43.41 5.04
N ASP A 284 -27.57 -44.37 5.97
CA ASP A 284 -26.41 -44.69 6.80
C ASP A 284 -25.26 -45.11 5.88
N ASP A 285 -24.07 -44.55 6.06
CA ASP A 285 -22.83 -45.23 5.72
C ASP A 285 -21.77 -44.85 6.76
N GLU A 286 -21.56 -45.82 7.65
CA GLU A 286 -20.39 -45.98 8.51
C GLU A 286 -19.12 -46.06 7.64
N TYR A 287 -18.06 -45.36 8.07
CA TYR A 287 -16.69 -45.79 7.77
C TYR A 287 -15.86 -45.67 9.06
N GLU A 288 -15.68 -46.82 9.71
CA GLU A 288 -14.61 -47.09 10.67
C GLU A 288 -13.32 -47.50 9.93
N ASP A 289 -12.20 -47.26 10.63
CA ASP A 289 -10.83 -47.80 10.45
C ASP A 289 -10.02 -47.38 9.20
N GLU A 290 -8.74 -46.99 9.27
CA GLU A 290 -7.63 -47.34 10.20
C GLU A 290 -6.82 -46.13 10.73
#